data_AF-A0A7X9IFQ8-F1
#
_entry.id   AF-A0A7X9IFQ8-F1
#
_cell.length_a   1.000
_cell.length_b   1.000
_cell.length_c   1.000
_cell.angle_alpha   90.00
_cell.angle_beta   90.00
_cell.angle_gamma   90.00
#
_symmetry.space_group_name_H-M   'P 1'
#
loop_
_entity.id
_entity.type
_entity.pdbx_description
1 polymer ?
#
loop_
_entity_poly.entity_id
_entity_poly.type
_entity_poly.pdbx_seq_one_letter_code
_entity_poly.pdbx_strand_id
1 'polypeptide(L)' 'MADNKPPSLKIVVDGKEREISYEELTLSNNLAQEALVRLLVDKKIIEPKDLIAYLEKVRKERYRTVSSTDTPGQK' A
#
# COMPACT_ATOMS: atom_id res chain seq x y z
N MET A 1 -17.29 -16.01 24.27
CA MET A 1 -17.21 -16.00 22.80
C MET A 1 -16.40 -14.76 22.46
N ALA A 2 -15.12 -14.90 22.06
CA ALA A 2 -14.36 -13.74 21.61
C ALA A 2 -14.92 -13.34 20.24
N ASP A 3 -15.47 -12.14 20.14
CA ASP A 3 -16.09 -11.63 18.93
C ASP A 3 -15.10 -11.70 17.77
N ASN A 4 -15.45 -12.50 16.77
CA ASN A 4 -14.68 -12.71 15.54
C ASN A 4 -14.89 -11.52 14.59
N LYS A 5 -14.67 -10.30 15.08
CA LYS A 5 -14.79 -9.08 14.28
C LYS A 5 -13.49 -8.92 13.47
N PRO A 6 -13.55 -8.76 12.13
CA PRO A 6 -12.36 -8.58 11.31
C PRO A 6 -11.56 -7.37 11.83
N PRO A 7 -10.21 -7.38 11.71
CA PRO A 7 -9.36 -6.32 12.23
C PRO A 7 -9.82 -4.96 11.69
N SER A 8 -10.26 -4.10 12.61
CA SER A 8 -10.79 -2.78 12.31
C SER A 8 -9.69 -1.74 12.33
N LEU A 9 -9.51 -1.04 11.21
CA LEU A 9 -8.65 0.13 11.08
C LEU A 9 -9.50 1.39 11.22
N LYS A 10 -8.97 2.41 11.90
CA LYS A 10 -9.59 3.74 11.93
C LYS A 10 -8.88 4.64 10.93
N ILE A 11 -9.65 5.24 10.02
CA ILE A 11 -9.17 6.29 9.13
C ILE A 11 -9.88 7.60 9.43
N VAL A 12 -9.18 8.72 9.27
CA VAL A 12 -9.76 10.06 9.40
C VAL A 12 -9.90 10.65 8.01
N VAL A 13 -11.14 10.92 7.59
CA VAL A 13 -11.45 11.55 6.30
C VAL A 13 -12.32 12.77 6.57
N ASP A 14 -11.89 13.94 6.11
CA ASP A 14 -12.58 15.23 6.34
C ASP A 14 -12.89 15.50 7.82
N GLY A 15 -11.96 15.12 8.71
CA GLY A 15 -12.11 15.25 10.16
C GLY A 15 -13.08 14.26 10.80
N LYS A 16 -13.66 13.32 10.04
CA LYS A 16 -14.53 12.25 10.55
C LYS A 16 -13.76 10.94 10.67
N GLU A 17 -13.82 10.32 11.84
CA GLU A 17 -13.36 8.94 12.01
C GLU A 17 -14.31 7.96 11.31
N ARG A 18 -13.74 7.04 10.53
CA ARG A 18 -14.43 5.86 10.00
C ARG A 18 -13.67 4.61 10.39
N GLU A 19 -14.40 3.62 10.87
CA GLU A 19 -13.91 2.26 11.07
C GLU A 19 -14.07 1.50 9.75
N ILE A 20 -13.00 0.90 9.26
CA ILE A 20 -12.98 0.09 8.03
C ILE A 20 -12.23 -1.22 8.27
N SER A 21 -12.53 -2.26 7.50
CA SER A 21 -11.78 -3.51 7.53
C SER A 21 -10.46 -3.38 6.75
N TYR A 22 -9.54 -4.32 7.00
CA TYR A 22 -8.31 -4.44 6.21
C TYR A 22 -8.59 -4.68 4.73
N GLU A 23 -9.60 -5.51 4.42
CA GLU A 23 -10.04 -5.82 3.05
C GLU A 23 -10.60 -4.58 2.36
N GLU A 24 -11.43 -3.80 3.06
CA GLU A 24 -11.99 -2.55 2.53
C GLU A 24 -10.88 -1.54 2.21
N LEU A 25 -9.89 -1.41 3.10
CA LEU A 25 -8.73 -0.55 2.86
C LEU A 25 -7.92 -1.01 1.64
N THR A 26 -7.64 -2.31 1.57
CA THR A 26 -6.83 -2.89 0.49
C THR A 26 -7.52 -2.72 -0.86
N LEU A 27 -8.84 -3.01 -0.91
CA LEU A 27 -9.64 -2.82 -2.12
C LEU A 27 -9.68 -1.35 -2.55
N SER A 28 -9.96 -0.44 -1.62
CA SER A 28 -10.00 1.01 -1.90
C SER A 28 -8.65 1.52 -2.42
N ASN A 29 -7.54 1.09 -1.82
CA ASN A 29 -6.21 1.50 -2.24
C ASN A 29 -5.86 0.99 -3.64
N ASN A 30 -6.16 -0.27 -3.94
CA ASN A 30 -5.90 -0.85 -5.26
C ASN A 30 -6.69 -0.13 -6.36
N LEU A 31 -7.98 0.11 -6.13
CA LEU A 31 -8.84 0.84 -7.08
C LEU A 31 -8.37 2.27 -7.30
N ALA A 32 -8.02 2.99 -6.23
CA ALA A 32 -7.54 4.36 -6.33
C ALA A 32 -6.20 4.44 -7.08
N GLN A 33 -5.27 3.53 -6.82
CA GLN A 33 -3.99 3.45 -7.52
C GLN A 33 -4.17 3.13 -8.99
N GLU A 34 -5.02 2.16 -9.33
CA GLU A 34 -5.32 1.82 -10.72
C GLU A 34 -5.93 3.01 -11.47
N ALA A 35 -6.95 3.65 -10.89
CA ALA A 35 -7.60 4.81 -11.49
C ALA A 35 -6.60 5.96 -11.74
N LEU A 36 -5.73 6.23 -10.77
CA LEU A 36 -4.69 7.25 -10.90
C LEU A 36 -3.70 6.91 -12.03
N VAL A 37 -3.18 5.68 -12.07
CA VAL A 37 -2.22 5.29 -13.12
C VAL A 37 -2.86 5.37 -14.50
N ARG A 38 -4.08 4.86 -14.66
CA ARG A 38 -4.82 4.96 -15.93
C ARG A 38 -4.98 6.40 -16.38
N LEU A 39 -5.43 7.29 -15.48
CA LEU A 39 -5.59 8.71 -15.78
C LEU A 39 -4.29 9.37 -16.24
N LEU A 40 -3.16 9.05 -15.60
CA LEU A 40 -1.86 9.62 -15.95
C LEU A 40 -1.36 9.13 -17.31
N VAL A 41 -1.58 7.85 -17.61
CA VAL A 41 -1.24 7.25 -18.92
C VAL A 41 -2.13 7.83 -20.03
N ASP A 42 -3.43 7.93 -19.80
CA ASP A 42 -4.39 8.50 -20.77
C ASP A 42 -4.09 9.97 -21.07
N LYS A 43 -3.65 10.72 -20.06
CA LYS A 43 -3.18 12.11 -20.22
C LYS A 43 -1.75 12.21 -20.76
N LYS A 44 -1.08 11.09 -21.05
CA LYS A 44 0.31 11.02 -21.53
C LYS A 44 1.32 11.74 -20.62
N ILE A 45 1.06 11.74 -19.32
CA ILE A 45 1.93 12.34 -18.31
C ILE A 45 3.07 11.38 -17.94
N ILE A 46 2.79 10.08 -17.96
CA ILE A 46 3.78 9.01 -17.71
C ILE A 46 3.69 7.94 -18.81
N GLU A 47 4.80 7.24 -19.03
CA GLU A 47 4.84 6.05 -19.87
C GLU A 47 4.72 4.78 -19.00
N PRO A 48 3.96 3.75 -19.41
CA PRO A 48 3.81 2.51 -18.64
C PRO A 48 5.13 1.83 -18.27
N LYS A 49 6.12 1.85 -19.18
CA LYS A 49 7.46 1.27 -18.96
C LYS A 49 8.22 1.94 -17.81
N ASP A 50 8.05 3.25 -17.65
CA ASP A 50 8.74 4.03 -16.63
C ASP A 50 8.15 3.73 -15.25
N LEU A 51 6.84 3.54 -15.17
CA LEU A 51 6.17 3.08 -13.96
C LEU A 51 6.69 1.72 -13.50
N ILE A 52 6.83 0.75 -14.41
CA ILE A 52 7.37 -0.58 -14.08
C ILE A 52 8.82 -0.47 -13.58
N ALA A 53 9.66 0.34 -14.24
CA ALA A 53 11.03 0.56 -13.81
C ALA A 53 11.10 1.20 -12.40
N TYR A 54 10.23 2.17 -12.11
CA TYR A 54 10.14 2.80 -10.80
C TYR A 54 9.60 1.84 -9.72
N LEU A 55 8.65 0.98 -10.04
CA LEU A 55 8.17 -0.05 -9.11
C LEU A 55 9.31 -0.98 -8.67
N GLU A 56 10.13 -1.44 -9.62
CA GLU A 56 11.30 -2.26 -9.32
C GLU A 56 12.37 -1.51 -8.51
N LYS A 57 12.57 -0.22 -8.80
CA LYS A 57 13.46 0.64 -8.01
C LYS A 57 12.98 0.77 -6.56
N VAL A 58 11.70 1.12 -6.35
CA VAL A 58 11.10 1.26 -5.02
C VAL A 58 11.15 -0.06 -4.25
N ARG A 59 10.89 -1.19 -4.92
CA ARG A 59 11.05 -2.52 -4.31
C ARG A 59 12.49 -2.72 -3.82
N LYS A 60 13.49 -2.48 -4.67
CA LYS A 60 14.90 -2.63 -4.29
C LYS A 60 15.30 -1.72 -3.12
N GLU A 61 14.79 -0.50 -3.07
CA GLU A 61 15.07 0.46 -2.00
C GLU A 61 14.43 0.06 -0.67
N ARG A 62 13.16 -0.37 -0.69
CA ARG A 62 12.39 -0.68 0.53
C ARG A 62 12.60 -2.09 1.08
N TYR A 63 12.93 -3.05 0.24
CA TYR A 63 13.11 -4.45 0.66
C TYR A 63 14.58 -4.79 0.98
N ARG A 64 15.56 -3.98 0.56
CA ARG A 64 16.97 -4.13 1.01
C ARG A 64 17.18 -3.80 2.48
N THR A 65 16.36 -2.94 3.06
CA THR A 65 16.43 -2.57 4.48
C THR A 65 15.82 -3.61 5.42
N VAL A 66 15.02 -4.55 4.91
CA VAL A 66 14.40 -5.61 5.74
C VAL A 66 15.36 -6.79 5.97
N SER A 67 16.42 -6.91 5.16
CA SER A 67 17.46 -7.93 5.32
C SER A 67 18.64 -7.52 6.22
N SER A 68 18.60 -6.34 6.86
CA SER A 68 19.70 -5.85 7.71
C SER A 68 19.29 -5.53 9.15
N THR A 69 18.15 -6.07 9.62
CA THR A 69 17.89 -6.25 11.05
C THR A 69 18.05 -7.73 11.38
N ASP A 70 19.31 -8.16 11.42
CA ASP A 70 19.74 -9.27 12.26
C ASP A 70 19.29 -8.95 13.69
N THR A 71 18.49 -9.83 14.30
CA THR A 71 18.43 -9.93 15.75
C THR A 71 19.73 -10.60 16.19
N PRO A 72 20.68 -9.92 16.87
CA PRO A 72 21.84 -10.59 17.41
C PRO A 72 21.44 -11.27 18.72
N GLY A 73 21.43 -12.59 18.70
CA GLY A 73 21.49 -13.41 19.91
C GLY A 73 20.21 -14.17 20.25
N GLN A 74 20.19 -15.44 19.87
CA GLN A 74 19.84 -16.49 20.82
C GLN A 74 20.96 -17.53 20.78
N LYS A 75 21.73 -17.56 21.87
CA LYS A 75 22.53 -18.72 22.26
C LYS A 75 21.61 -19.85 22.68
#